data_AF-A0A414QE52-F1
#
_entry.id   AF-A0A414QE52-F1
#
_cell.length_a   1.000
_cell.length_b   1.000
_cell.length_c   1.000
_cell.angle_alpha   90.00
_cell.angle_beta   90.00
_cell.angle_gamma   90.00
#
_symmetry.space_group_name_H-M   'P 1'
#
loop_
_entity.id
_entity.type
_entity.pdbx_description
1 polymer ?
#
loop_
_entity_poly.entity_id
_entity_poly.type
_entity_poly.pdbx_seq_one_letter_code
_entity_poly.pdbx_strand_id
1 'polypeptide(L)'
;MKNELLTKGIILPSGEIGKDKINLVAGAITQPFAEMVWVTTGGDMETINRLTNVLVTMNNPTDRGKLFKIIKLLYGLMGLPFSEEAEPMDADPDVLEYFIFSFMADFGEVMQELIAEEMK
;
A
#
# COMPACT_ATOMS: atom_id res chain seq x y z
N MET A 1 13.47 11.56 11.37
CA MET A 1 12.80 11.05 10.15
C MET A 1 13.76 10.89 8.97
N LYS A 2 14.46 11.92 8.46
CA LYS A 2 15.45 11.73 7.36
C LYS A 2 16.50 10.63 7.62
N ASN A 3 16.98 10.54 8.86
CA ASN A 3 17.94 9.49 9.26
C ASN A 3 17.34 8.07 9.20
N GLU A 4 16.05 7.94 9.47
CA GLU A 4 15.35 6.65 9.45
C GLU A 4 15.09 6.17 8.01
N LEU A 5 14.66 7.08 7.12
CA LEU A 5 14.52 6.78 5.68
C LEU A 5 15.84 6.32 5.05
N LEU A 6 16.95 6.97 5.42
CA LEU A 6 18.30 6.58 4.99
C LEU A 6 18.71 5.22 5.57
N THR A 7 18.50 5.00 6.87
CA THR A 7 18.88 3.76 7.55
C THR A 7 18.12 2.55 7.00
N LYS A 8 16.85 2.73 6.62
CA LYS A 8 16.01 1.68 6.03
C LYS A 8 16.21 1.51 4.52
N GLY A 9 17.07 2.31 3.89
CA GLY A 9 17.33 2.25 2.44
C GLY A 9 16.18 2.75 1.57
N ILE A 10 15.21 3.45 2.16
CA ILE A 10 14.06 4.06 1.46
C ILE A 10 14.53 5.28 0.67
N ILE A 11 15.51 6.00 1.21
CA ILE A 11 16.30 7.01 0.51
C ILE A 11 17.76 6.55 0.50
N LEU A 12 18.42 6.71 -0.64
CA LEU A 12 19.85 6.40 -0.82
C LEU A 12 20.73 7.53 -0.27
N PRO A 13 22.02 7.28 0.03
CA PRO A 13 22.95 8.34 0.42
C PRO A 13 23.08 9.48 -0.61
N SER A 14 22.78 9.21 -1.89
CA SER A 14 22.71 10.21 -2.96
C SER A 14 21.53 11.18 -2.83
N GLY A 15 20.54 10.86 -2.00
CA GLY A 15 19.26 11.56 -1.90
C GLY A 15 18.18 11.02 -2.85
N GLU A 16 18.52 10.05 -3.70
CA GLU A 16 17.56 9.39 -4.58
C GLU A 16 16.65 8.42 -3.81
N ILE A 17 15.45 8.19 -4.34
CA ILE A 17 14.50 7.23 -3.78
C ILE A 17 14.97 5.80 -4.06
N GLY A 18 15.06 4.98 -3.02
CA GLY A 18 15.36 3.55 -3.09
C GLY A 18 14.17 2.75 -3.60
N LYS A 19 13.83 2.88 -4.88
CA LYS A 19 12.62 2.28 -5.49
C LYS A 19 12.50 0.78 -5.26
N ASP A 20 13.59 0.03 -5.42
CA ASP A 20 13.60 -1.43 -5.20
C ASP A 20 13.20 -1.80 -3.78
N LYS A 21 13.69 -1.03 -2.79
CA LYS A 21 13.33 -1.24 -1.38
C LYS A 21 11.86 -0.91 -1.15
N ILE A 22 11.35 0.18 -1.72
CA ILE A 22 9.93 0.55 -1.60
C ILE A 22 9.03 -0.51 -2.23
N ASN A 23 9.37 -1.01 -3.42
CA ASN A 23 8.59 -2.06 -4.10
C ASN A 23 8.57 -3.35 -3.28
N LEU A 24 9.70 -3.75 -2.70
CA LEU A 24 9.77 -4.92 -1.83
C LEU A 24 8.88 -4.77 -0.59
N VAL A 25 8.86 -3.59 0.03
CA VAL A 25 8.01 -3.30 1.17
C VAL A 25 6.53 -3.25 0.77
N ALA A 26 6.21 -2.60 -0.35
CA ALA A 26 4.85 -2.51 -0.88
C ALA A 26 4.28 -3.90 -1.16
N GLY A 27 5.00 -4.75 -1.89
CA GLY A 27 4.52 -6.10 -2.20
C GLY A 27 4.29 -6.94 -0.94
N ALA A 28 5.23 -6.88 0.01
CA ALA A 28 5.15 -7.66 1.26
C ALA A 28 3.92 -7.32 2.12
N ILE A 29 3.47 -6.06 2.13
CA ILE A 29 2.29 -5.66 2.90
C ILE A 29 1.00 -5.77 2.07
N THR A 30 1.07 -5.55 0.76
CA THR A 30 -0.11 -5.46 -0.09
C THR A 30 -0.83 -6.79 -0.22
N GLN A 31 -0.07 -7.88 -0.33
CA GLN A 31 -0.64 -9.22 -0.44
C GLN A 31 -1.57 -9.58 0.73
N PRO A 32 -1.14 -9.57 2.01
CA PRO A 32 -2.03 -9.89 3.12
C PRO A 32 -3.21 -8.90 3.25
N PHE A 33 -3.04 -7.65 2.81
CA PHE A 33 -4.14 -6.70 2.76
C PHE A 33 -5.19 -7.08 1.70
N ALA A 34 -4.78 -7.40 0.48
CA ALA A 34 -5.67 -7.82 -0.60
C ALA A 34 -6.42 -9.11 -0.25
N GLU A 35 -5.72 -10.10 0.31
CA GLU A 35 -6.31 -11.34 0.80
C GLU A 35 -7.37 -11.06 1.88
N MET A 36 -7.08 -10.19 2.85
CA MET A 36 -8.05 -9.84 3.89
C MET A 36 -9.25 -9.06 3.35
N VAL A 37 -9.05 -8.18 2.36
CA VAL A 37 -10.16 -7.53 1.64
C VAL A 37 -11.05 -8.59 1.01
N TRP A 38 -10.46 -9.52 0.25
CA TRP A 38 -11.19 -10.60 -0.42
C TRP A 38 -11.99 -11.47 0.55
N VAL A 39 -11.34 -11.95 1.61
CA VAL A 39 -11.98 -12.80 2.64
C VAL A 39 -13.11 -12.06 3.35
N THR A 40 -12.91 -10.79 3.71
CA THR A 40 -13.89 -10.02 4.48
C THR A 40 -15.12 -9.64 3.64
N THR A 41 -14.94 -9.42 2.34
CA THR A 41 -16.05 -9.15 1.42
C THR A 41 -16.68 -10.43 0.87
N GLY A 42 -16.06 -11.60 1.06
CA GLY A 42 -16.48 -12.85 0.42
C GLY A 42 -16.43 -12.76 -1.10
N GLY A 43 -15.47 -12.01 -1.64
CA GLY A 43 -15.35 -11.78 -3.09
C GLY A 43 -16.42 -10.84 -3.67
N ASP A 44 -17.18 -10.09 -2.86
CA ASP A 44 -18.15 -9.12 -3.38
C ASP A 44 -17.46 -7.99 -4.16
N MET A 45 -17.58 -8.10 -5.49
CA MET A 45 -16.95 -7.18 -6.43
C MET A 45 -17.51 -5.75 -6.32
N GLU A 46 -18.75 -5.56 -5.88
CA GLU A 46 -19.28 -4.20 -5.67
C GLU A 46 -18.52 -3.51 -4.53
N THR A 47 -18.39 -4.16 -3.38
CA THR A 47 -17.66 -3.62 -2.23
C THR A 47 -16.18 -3.43 -2.55
N ILE A 48 -15.53 -4.40 -3.22
CA ILE A 48 -14.13 -4.30 -3.64
C ILE A 48 -13.95 -3.09 -4.57
N ASN A 49 -14.78 -2.93 -5.60
CA ASN A 49 -14.68 -1.80 -6.52
C ASN A 49 -14.90 -0.45 -5.82
N ARG A 50 -15.80 -0.39 -4.84
CA ARG A 50 -15.99 0.81 -4.02
C ARG A 50 -14.75 1.16 -3.21
N LEU A 51 -14.09 0.17 -2.59
CA LEU A 51 -12.82 0.37 -1.90
C LEU A 51 -11.73 0.85 -2.86
N THR A 52 -11.55 0.17 -4.00
CA THR A 52 -10.59 0.56 -5.04
C THR A 52 -10.82 2.00 -5.50
N ASN A 53 -12.07 2.39 -5.73
CA ASN A 53 -12.42 3.76 -6.10
C ASN A 53 -12.03 4.79 -5.03
N VAL A 54 -12.18 4.48 -3.74
CA VAL A 54 -11.71 5.34 -2.65
C VAL A 54 -10.18 5.47 -2.71
N LEU A 55 -9.45 4.37 -2.85
CA LEU A 55 -7.99 4.39 -2.94
C LEU A 55 -7.51 5.23 -4.13
N VAL A 56 -8.11 5.05 -5.30
CA VAL A 56 -7.78 5.79 -6.53
C VAL A 56 -8.08 7.28 -6.40
N THR A 57 -9.28 7.66 -5.95
CA THR A 57 -9.70 9.06 -5.88
C THR A 57 -8.91 9.87 -4.85
N MET A 58 -8.46 9.23 -3.78
CA MET A 58 -7.63 9.85 -2.76
C MET A 58 -6.13 9.86 -3.09
N ASN A 59 -5.69 9.15 -4.14
CA ASN A 59 -4.29 9.17 -4.59
C ASN A 59 -3.99 10.44 -5.39
N ASN A 60 -4.06 11.58 -4.71
CA ASN A 60 -3.70 12.88 -5.23
C ASN A 60 -2.76 13.59 -4.23
N PRO A 61 -1.94 14.56 -4.67
CA PRO A 61 -0.94 15.20 -3.79
C PRO A 61 -1.52 15.81 -2.49
N THR A 62 -2.75 16.30 -2.53
CA THR A 62 -3.41 16.94 -1.38
C THR A 62 -3.87 15.93 -0.32
N ASP A 63 -4.35 14.76 -0.75
CA ASP A 63 -4.96 13.78 0.13
C ASP A 63 -4.11 12.54 0.38
N ARG A 64 -2.98 12.37 -0.31
CA ARG A 64 -2.14 11.16 -0.20
C ARG A 64 -1.71 10.84 1.23
N GLY A 65 -1.38 11.85 2.03
CA GLY A 65 -1.07 11.66 3.46
C GLY A 65 -2.27 11.16 4.28
N LYS A 66 -3.51 11.54 3.90
CA LYS A 66 -4.73 11.00 4.51
C LYS A 66 -5.01 9.58 4.04
N LEU A 67 -4.81 9.32 2.74
CA LEU A 67 -4.93 7.98 2.16
C LEU A 67 -4.01 6.99 2.89
N PHE A 68 -2.75 7.34 3.12
CA PHE A 68 -1.81 6.52 3.89
C PHE A 68 -2.33 6.18 5.30
N LYS A 69 -2.88 7.17 6.01
CA LYS A 69 -3.50 6.96 7.34
C LYS A 69 -4.73 6.06 7.28
N ILE A 70 -5.53 6.16 6.20
CA ILE A 70 -6.68 5.27 5.98
C ILE A 70 -6.20 3.84 5.72
N ILE A 71 -5.18 3.64 4.88
CA ILE A 71 -4.59 2.32 4.65
C ILE A 71 -4.13 1.73 6.00
N LYS A 72 -3.35 2.47 6.78
CA LYS A 72 -2.91 2.04 8.12
C LYS A 72 -4.09 1.72 9.06
N LEU A 73 -5.16 2.52 9.02
CA LEU A 73 -6.37 2.26 9.79
C LEU A 73 -7.05 0.96 9.35
N LEU A 74 -7.16 0.69 8.05
CA LEU A 74 -7.76 -0.53 7.52
C LEU A 74 -6.96 -1.77 7.95
N TYR A 75 -5.63 -1.70 7.99
CA TYR A 75 -4.82 -2.78 8.57
C TYR A 75 -5.20 -3.07 10.02
N GLY A 76 -5.29 -2.02 10.85
CA GLY A 76 -5.72 -2.15 12.24
C GLY A 76 -7.13 -2.73 12.39
N LEU A 77 -8.07 -2.31 11.54
CA LEU A 77 -9.45 -2.84 11.53
C LEU A 77 -9.50 -4.31 11.10
N MET A 78 -8.61 -4.74 10.21
CA MET A 78 -8.48 -6.13 9.75
C MET A 78 -7.64 -7.00 10.69
N GLY A 79 -7.09 -6.42 11.77
CA GLY A 79 -6.19 -7.13 12.69
C GLY A 79 -4.82 -7.46 12.08
N LEU A 80 -4.45 -6.81 10.97
CA LEU A 80 -3.16 -6.96 10.32
C LEU A 80 -2.12 -6.03 10.96
N PRO A 81 -0.89 -6.50 11.21
CA PRO A 81 0.20 -5.62 11.61
C PRO A 81 0.60 -4.72 10.42
N PHE A 82 0.75 -3.42 10.67
CA PHE A 82 1.32 -2.51 9.67
C PHE A 82 2.85 -2.53 9.75
N SER A 83 3.52 -2.45 8.60
CA SER A 83 4.98 -2.60 8.53
C SER A 83 5.72 -1.39 9.14
N GLU A 84 6.62 -1.66 10.08
CA GLU A 84 7.56 -0.66 10.61
C GLU A 84 8.51 -0.10 9.54
N GLU A 85 8.70 -0.81 8.42
CA GLU A 85 9.46 -0.28 7.29
C GLU A 85 8.64 0.69 6.45
N ALA A 86 7.32 0.52 6.39
CA ALA A 86 6.41 1.42 5.69
C ALA A 86 6.05 2.67 6.51
N GLU A 87 6.06 2.57 7.85
CA GLU A 87 5.75 3.69 8.77
C GLU A 87 6.39 5.03 8.39
N PRO A 88 7.72 5.14 8.14
CA PRO A 88 8.33 6.43 7.88
C PRO A 88 8.07 6.97 6.47
N MET A 89 7.36 6.24 5.59
CA MET A 89 7.20 6.64 4.19
C MET A 89 6.37 7.92 4.01
N ASP A 90 5.54 8.28 4.99
CA ASP A 90 4.79 9.55 4.98
C ASP A 90 5.64 10.79 5.37
N ALA A 91 6.90 10.56 5.75
CA ALA A 91 7.85 11.61 6.12
C ALA A 91 8.34 12.45 4.93
N ASP A 92 8.24 11.92 3.71
CA ASP A 92 8.74 12.53 2.48
C ASP A 92 7.68 12.37 1.37
N PRO A 93 7.19 13.46 0.75
CA PRO A 93 6.11 13.39 -0.24
C PRO A 93 6.42 12.53 -1.45
N ASP A 94 7.67 12.51 -1.93
CA ASP A 94 8.05 11.78 -3.14
C ASP A 94 8.19 10.28 -2.83
N VAL A 95 8.70 9.95 -1.65
CA VAL A 95 8.68 8.57 -1.13
C VAL A 95 7.25 8.06 -0.98
N LEU A 96 6.37 8.87 -0.37
CA LEU A 96 4.98 8.49 -0.16
C LEU A 96 4.25 8.30 -1.49
N GLU A 97 4.51 9.18 -2.47
CA GLU A 97 3.98 9.04 -3.82
C GLU A 97 4.36 7.71 -4.45
N TYR A 98 5.65 7.37 -4.43
CA TYR A 98 6.13 6.15 -5.03
C TYR A 98 5.60 4.91 -4.29
N PHE A 99 5.55 4.95 -2.96
CA PHE A 99 4.98 3.86 -2.16
C PHE A 99 3.50 3.61 -2.48
N ILE A 100 2.66 4.65 -2.52
CA ILE A 100 1.24 4.50 -2.83
C ILE A 100 1.05 4.00 -4.26
N PHE A 101 1.87 4.45 -5.21
CA PHE A 101 1.88 3.91 -6.57
C PHE A 101 2.16 2.40 -6.58
N SER A 102 3.24 1.95 -5.92
CA SER A 102 3.61 0.54 -5.88
C SER A 102 2.54 -0.31 -5.16
N PHE A 103 2.06 0.15 -4.00
CA PHE A 103 0.98 -0.49 -3.26
C PHE A 103 -0.28 -0.70 -4.11
N MET A 104 -0.69 0.33 -4.88
CA MET A 104 -1.87 0.21 -5.73
C MET A 104 -1.67 -0.73 -6.92
N ALA A 105 -0.47 -0.77 -7.50
CA ALA A 105 -0.13 -1.71 -8.56
C ALA A 105 -0.20 -3.14 -8.05
N ASP A 106 0.51 -3.43 -6.95
CA ASP A 106 0.51 -4.75 -6.30
C ASP A 106 -0.90 -5.17 -5.89
N PHE A 107 -1.72 -4.24 -5.40
CA PHE A 107 -3.10 -4.53 -4.99
C PHE A 107 -3.94 -4.96 -6.18
N GLY A 108 -3.82 -4.26 -7.31
CA GLY A 108 -4.51 -4.61 -8.54
C GLY A 108 -4.09 -6.00 -9.06
N GLU A 109 -2.80 -6.32 -9.01
CA GLU A 109 -2.24 -7.60 -9.43
C GLU A 109 -2.76 -8.75 -8.56
N VAL A 110 -2.62 -8.64 -7.23
CA VAL A 110 -3.08 -9.70 -6.30
C VAL A 110 -4.60 -9.90 -6.39
N MET A 111 -5.39 -8.83 -6.52
CA MET A 111 -6.84 -8.97 -6.69
C MET A 111 -7.21 -9.69 -8.00
N GLN A 112 -6.49 -9.45 -9.09
CA GLN A 112 -6.70 -10.18 -10.35
C GLN A 112 -6.37 -11.66 -10.22
N GLU A 113 -5.29 -11.99 -9.50
CA GLU A 113 -4.91 -13.38 -9.20
C GLU A 113 -6.01 -14.09 -8.40
N LEU A 114 -6.51 -13.47 -7.32
CA LEU A 114 -7.59 -14.02 -6.49
C LEU A 114 -8.87 -14.28 -7.29
N ILE A 115 -9.26 -13.34 -8.16
CA ILE A 115 -10.41 -13.51 -9.06
C ILE A 115 -10.19 -14.69 -10.01
N ALA A 116 -8.99 -14.81 -10.58
CA ALA A 116 -8.66 -15.89 -11.51
C ALA A 116 -8.63 -17.26 -10.81
N GLU A 117 -8.29 -17.31 -9.52
CA GLU A 117 -8.32 -18.54 -8.72
C GLU A 117 -9.74 -19.01 -8.39
N GLU A 118 -10.64 -18.10 -8.03
CA GLU A 118 -12.06 -18.40 -7.75
C GLU A 118 -12.79 -18.96 -9.00
N MET A 119 -12.35 -18.56 -10.19
CA MET A 119 -12.95 -18.99 -11.47
C MET A 119 -12.45 -20.36 -11.97
N LYS A 120 -11.54 -21.04 -11.26
CA LYS A 120 -11.03 -22.38 -11.61
C LYS A 120 -11.91 -23.49 -11.07
#